data_AF-A0A7X9PIY1-F1
#
_entry.id   AF-A0A7X9PIY1-F1
#
_cell.length_a   1.000
_cell.length_b   1.000
_cell.length_c   1.000
_cell.angle_alpha   90.00
_cell.angle_beta   90.00
_cell.angle_gamma   90.00
#
_symmetry.space_group_name_H-M   'P 1'
#
loop_
_entity.id
_entity.type
_entity.pdbx_description
1 polymer ?
#
loop_
_entity_poly.entity_id
_entity_poly.type
_entity_poly.pdbx_seq_one_letter_code
_entity_poly.pdbx_strand_id
1 'polypeptide(L)'
;QLPKTIKELSQFSAHHRHADLYGHIIYNDKNEEVFNFGKYKGQLVADVLKKDSGYYGWLQNADFPLYTKKIITEIFLRENQK
;
A
#
# COMPACT_ATOMS: atom_id res chain seq x y z
N GLN A 1 19.84 -0.57 -14.21
CA GLN A 1 19.48 -0.58 -15.65
C GLN A 1 17.95 -0.62 -15.74
N LEU A 2 17.33 0.26 -16.51
CA LEU A 2 15.87 0.25 -16.72
C LEU A 2 15.49 -0.96 -17.60
N PRO A 3 14.51 -1.81 -17.19
CA PRO A 3 14.13 -2.99 -17.95
C PRO A 3 13.47 -2.60 -19.27
N LYS A 4 13.83 -3.29 -20.36
CA LYS A 4 13.55 -2.89 -21.76
C LYS A 4 12.55 -3.80 -22.49
N THR A 5 11.87 -4.72 -21.82
CA THR A 5 10.90 -5.60 -22.49
C THR A 5 9.47 -5.44 -21.96
N ILE A 6 8.50 -5.37 -22.89
CA ILE A 6 7.06 -5.28 -22.61
C ILE A 6 6.57 -6.45 -21.73
N LYS A 7 7.24 -7.60 -21.80
CA LYS A 7 6.91 -8.80 -21.03
C LYS A 7 7.29 -8.69 -19.56
N GLU A 8 8.44 -8.10 -19.24
CA GLU A 8 8.86 -7.78 -17.87
C GLU A 8 7.95 -6.70 -17.25
N LEU A 9 7.58 -5.68 -18.05
CA LEU A 9 6.63 -4.65 -17.63
C LEU A 9 5.22 -5.23 -17.38
N SER A 10 4.78 -6.16 -18.23
CA SER A 10 3.48 -6.83 -18.11
C SER A 10 3.41 -7.75 -16.90
N GLN A 11 4.48 -8.49 -16.58
CA GLN A 11 4.54 -9.26 -15.33
C GLN A 11 4.54 -8.31 -14.12
N PHE A 12 5.36 -7.25 -14.13
CA PHE A 12 5.36 -6.26 -13.04
C PHE A 12 4.01 -5.57 -12.86
N SER A 13 3.24 -5.35 -13.94
CA SER A 13 1.91 -4.74 -13.88
C SER A 13 0.78 -5.74 -13.59
N ALA A 14 0.95 -7.04 -13.89
CA ALA A 14 -0.07 -8.07 -13.70
C ALA A 14 -0.09 -8.69 -12.30
N HIS A 15 0.99 -8.54 -11.52
CA HIS A 15 1.07 -9.06 -10.15
C HIS A 15 0.43 -8.14 -9.11
N HIS A 16 0.18 -6.87 -9.44
CA HIS A 16 -0.42 -5.93 -8.52
C HIS A 16 -1.94 -6.14 -8.46
N ARG A 17 -2.39 -7.00 -7.54
CA ARG A 17 -3.79 -6.96 -7.09
C ARG A 17 -3.96 -5.70 -6.26
N HIS A 18 -4.74 -4.74 -6.75
CA HIS A 18 -4.94 -3.49 -6.03
C HIS A 18 -5.92 -3.71 -4.87
N ALA A 19 -5.55 -3.23 -3.68
CA ALA A 19 -6.44 -3.17 -2.53
C ALA A 19 -7.23 -1.86 -2.51
N ASP A 20 -6.78 -0.83 -3.23
CA ASP A 20 -7.51 0.42 -3.43
C ASP A 20 -7.69 0.76 -4.93
N LEU A 21 -8.66 1.61 -5.26
CA LEU A 21 -9.00 1.94 -6.65
C LEU A 21 -7.86 2.62 -7.43
N TYR A 22 -6.92 3.28 -6.73
CA TYR A 22 -5.86 4.08 -7.34
C TYR A 22 -4.49 3.39 -7.32
N GLY A 23 -4.40 2.18 -6.74
CA GLY A 23 -3.16 1.40 -6.70
C GLY A 23 -2.11 1.94 -5.73
N HIS A 24 -2.51 2.73 -4.73
CA HIS A 24 -1.67 3.15 -3.61
C HIS A 24 -1.41 2.00 -2.64
N ILE A 25 -2.37 1.10 -2.48
CA ILE A 25 -2.28 -0.11 -1.66
C ILE A 25 -2.52 -1.31 -2.58
N ILE A 26 -1.62 -2.28 -2.48
CA ILE A 26 -1.60 -3.48 -3.32
C ILE A 26 -1.44 -4.70 -2.41
N TYR A 27 -1.82 -5.88 -2.89
CA TYR A 27 -1.48 -7.12 -2.23
C TYR A 27 -0.14 -7.65 -2.72
N ASN A 28 0.69 -8.12 -1.80
CA ASN A 28 1.88 -8.91 -2.13
C ASN A 28 1.51 -10.36 -2.49
N ASP A 29 2.51 -11.19 -2.80
CA ASP A 29 2.32 -12.61 -3.15
C ASP A 29 1.68 -13.43 -2.03
N LYS A 30 1.81 -12.99 -0.78
CA LYS A 30 1.21 -13.60 0.42
C LYS A 30 -0.22 -13.10 0.71
N ASN A 31 -0.78 -12.29 -0.19
CA ASN A 31 -2.08 -11.67 -0.05
C ASN A 31 -2.18 -10.69 1.14
N GLU A 32 -1.08 -10.00 1.45
CA GLU A 32 -1.01 -8.99 2.51
C GLU A 32 -0.94 -7.57 1.90
N GLU A 33 -1.61 -6.60 2.52
CA GLU A 33 -1.63 -5.22 2.02
C GLU A 33 -0.29 -4.51 2.24
N VAL A 34 0.33 -4.05 1.15
CA VAL A 34 1.57 -3.29 1.15
C VAL A 34 1.40 -1.93 0.46
N PHE A 35 2.20 -0.95 0.87
CA PHE A 35 2.24 0.34 0.19
C PHE A 35 2.88 0.21 -1.20
N ASN A 36 2.31 0.86 -2.20
CA ASN A 36 2.89 0.96 -3.54
C ASN A 36 3.57 2.32 -3.82
N PHE A 37 3.65 3.18 -2.81
CA PHE A 37 4.16 4.55 -2.91
C PHE A 37 5.02 4.94 -1.69
N GLY A 38 5.68 6.10 -1.79
CA GLY A 38 6.39 6.74 -0.68
C GLY A 38 7.60 5.95 -0.16
N LYS A 39 8.10 6.38 1.00
CA LYS A 39 9.29 5.78 1.65
C LYS A 39 9.11 4.32 2.07
N TYR A 40 7.85 3.88 2.26
CA TYR A 40 7.51 2.54 2.72
C TYR A 40 6.99 1.63 1.61
N LYS A 41 7.25 1.97 0.33
CA LYS A 41 6.88 1.13 -0.80
C LYS A 41 7.37 -0.31 -0.62
N GLY A 42 6.48 -1.28 -0.83
CA GLY A 42 6.72 -2.72 -0.68
C GLY A 42 6.62 -3.23 0.77
N GLN A 43 6.41 -2.36 1.75
CA GLN A 43 6.28 -2.75 3.16
C GLN A 43 4.80 -2.91 3.55
N LEU A 44 4.55 -3.81 4.50
CA LEU A 44 3.23 -4.07 5.05
C LEU A 44 2.64 -2.81 5.66
N VAL A 45 1.40 -2.50 5.26
CA VAL A 45 0.67 -1.35 5.78
C VAL A 45 0.52 -1.48 7.29
N ALA A 46 0.12 -2.65 7.77
CA ALA A 46 -0.02 -2.96 9.19
C ALA A 46 1.26 -2.65 10.00
N ASP A 47 2.42 -3.14 9.53
CA ASP A 47 3.68 -2.99 10.26
C ASP A 47 4.15 -1.54 10.29
N VAL A 48 4.03 -0.84 9.18
CA VAL A 48 4.41 0.57 9.08
C VAL A 48 3.54 1.43 10.00
N LEU A 49 2.23 1.17 10.05
CA LEU A 49 1.32 1.90 10.92
C LEU A 49 1.58 1.65 12.41
N LYS A 50 2.07 0.46 12.78
CA LYS A 50 2.54 0.13 14.14
C LYS A 50 3.89 0.77 14.46
N LYS A 51 4.81 0.79 13.50
CA LYS A 51 6.19 1.28 13.66
C LYS A 51 6.29 2.80 13.66
N ASP A 52 5.49 3.48 12.83
CA ASP A 52 5.57 4.92 12.58
C ASP A 52 4.16 5.54 12.61
N SER A 53 3.69 5.84 13.83
CA SER A 53 2.41 6.51 14.06
C SER A 53 2.35 7.91 13.44
N GLY A 54 3.49 8.58 13.31
CA GLY A 54 3.60 9.88 12.62
C GLY A 54 3.26 9.76 11.13
N TYR A 55 3.64 8.65 10.50
CA TYR A 55 3.29 8.38 9.10
C TYR A 55 1.79 8.22 8.89
N TYR A 56 1.07 7.59 9.83
CA TYR A 56 -0.39 7.54 9.78
C TYR A 56 -1.02 8.94 9.84
N GLY A 57 -0.54 9.79 10.76
CA GLY A 57 -0.99 11.19 10.84
C GLY A 57 -0.74 11.96 9.54
N TRP A 58 0.42 11.75 8.90
CA TRP A 58 0.71 12.33 7.58
C TRP A 58 -0.24 11.78 6.50
N LEU A 59 -0.49 10.47 6.45
CA LEU A 59 -1.38 9.84 5.46
C LEU A 59 -2.81 10.40 5.53
N GLN A 60 -3.33 10.63 6.74
CA GLN A 60 -4.68 11.19 6.92
C GLN A 60 -4.77 12.64 6.45
N ASN A 61 -3.71 13.43 6.61
CA ASN A 61 -3.65 14.83 6.20
C ASN A 61 -3.21 15.04 4.75
N ALA A 62 -2.47 14.09 4.16
CA ALA A 62 -2.01 14.14 2.78
C ALA A 62 -3.19 14.06 1.79
N ASP A 63 -3.00 14.57 0.58
CA ASP A 63 -4.03 14.61 -0.46
C ASP A 63 -4.17 13.24 -1.16
N PHE A 64 -4.71 12.27 -0.42
CA PHE A 64 -5.08 10.96 -0.94
C PHE A 64 -6.60 10.86 -1.16
N PRO A 65 -7.05 10.08 -2.16
CA PRO A 65 -8.45 9.76 -2.33
C PRO A 65 -9.06 9.21 -1.04
N LEU A 66 -10.30 9.62 -0.74
CA LEU A 66 -11.00 9.23 0.48
C LEU A 66 -11.05 7.70 0.65
N TYR A 67 -11.17 6.96 -0.45
CA TYR A 67 -11.17 5.51 -0.44
C TYR A 67 -9.83 4.91 0.02
N THR A 68 -8.70 5.42 -0.46
CA THR A 68 -7.36 5.00 0.00
C THR A 68 -7.21 5.26 1.50
N LYS A 69 -7.64 6.44 1.99
CA LYS A 69 -7.61 6.76 3.42
C LYS A 69 -8.47 5.80 4.24
N LYS A 70 -9.68 5.46 3.76
CA LYS A 70 -10.57 4.48 4.40
C LYS A 70 -9.92 3.11 4.54
N ILE A 71 -9.33 2.58 3.47
CA ILE A 71 -8.63 1.27 3.50
C ILE A 71 -7.49 1.29 4.52
N ILE A 72 -6.67 2.35 4.55
CA ILE A 72 -5.59 2.49 5.54
C ILE A 72 -6.15 2.49 6.97
N THR A 73 -7.23 3.22 7.22
CA THR A 73 -7.90 3.25 8.54
C THR A 73 -8.50 1.89 8.91
N GLU A 74 -9.11 1.18 7.97
CA GLU A 74 -9.65 -0.18 8.20
C GLU A 74 -8.54 -1.16 8.60
N ILE A 75 -7.40 -1.14 7.89
CA ILE A 75 -6.23 -1.94 8.23
C ILE A 75 -5.72 -1.58 9.63
N PHE A 76 -5.65 -0.29 9.95
CA PHE A 76 -5.24 0.17 11.27
C PHE A 76 -6.16 -0.37 12.37
N LEU A 77 -7.48 -0.21 12.23
CA LEU A 77 -8.44 -0.67 13.23
C LEU A 77 -8.41 -2.20 13.39
N ARG A 78 -8.34 -2.94 12.29
CA ARG A 78 -8.23 -4.41 12.28
C ARG A 78 -7.03 -4.93 13.07
N GLU A 79 -5.93 -4.19 13.05
CA GLU A 79 -4.69 -4.57 13.71
C GLU A 79 -4.60 -4.11 15.17
N ASN A 80 -5.39 -3.10 15.58
CA ASN A 80 -5.49 -2.63 16.96
C ASN A 80 -6.61 -3.31 17.78
N GLN A 81 -7.54 -4.00 17.12
CA GLN A 81 -8.63 -4.76 17.76
C GLN A 81 -8.33 -6.26 17.94
N LYS A 82 -7.15 -6.72 17.51
CA LYS A 82 -6.59 -8.04 17.82
C LYS A 82 -5.80 -7.97 19.12
#